data_AF-B7SJG3-F1
#
_entry.id   AF-B7SJG3-F1
#
_cell.length_a   1.000
_cell.length_b   1.000
_cell.length_c   1.000
_cell.angle_alpha   90.00
_cell.angle_beta   90.00
_cell.angle_gamma   90.00
#
_symmetry.space_group_name_H-M   'P 1'
#
loop_
_entity.id
_entity.type
_entity.pdbx_description
1 polymer ?
#
loop_
_entity_poly.entity_id
_entity_poly.type
_entity_poly.pdbx_seq_one_letter_code
_entity_poly.pdbx_strand_id
1 'polypeptide(L)'
;MCVDQTTVAAPPATTVCVTGATGFIGSWIVMRLLERGYIVHATVRDPENMEKVKDLIELPRADTNLKLWKADMNVEGSYDEAVKGCEGVFHMATPMDFESDDPENEVIKPTIEGMMSIIRSCAKAKTVKKLIFTNSAGTLNVEQHQKPVYDETNWSDLDFILSTKMTGWMYFVSKILAEKAAIEAAKENNINFISIIPPVVVGPFIMPSFPPSLITALSPITGNEAHYSIIKQGQYVHVDDLCEAHIFLFEDPTAEGRYICSSHDETIYGIANMIREKWPEYQIPTEFEGIDKDIPVVRFSSKKLIGMGFSYKYTLEDMFTGAIETCRAKGLLPYSTKIHTNGELETRGRPLNPLEKHTDIQEKELHPASEEKHAEGKQSGLLSDSYATQIHTNGEEKEVLLNSLEKDPDGQEKDLLTTSNEKRIEVEETDLIPTSKGKHAEEREHHLVPISEEKHAGEQENDPLSDSAK
;
A
#
# COMPACT_ATOMS: atom_id res chain seq x y z
N MET A 1 1.23 -56.99 -22.41
CA MET A 1 0.95 -55.63 -22.89
C MET A 1 1.47 -54.68 -21.83
N CYS A 2 2.53 -53.93 -22.12
CA CYS A 2 2.96 -52.85 -21.25
C CYS A 2 2.04 -51.66 -21.52
N VAL A 3 1.34 -51.17 -20.49
CA VAL A 3 0.54 -49.96 -20.61
C VAL A 3 1.51 -48.78 -20.42
N ASP A 4 1.58 -47.94 -21.44
CA ASP A 4 2.44 -46.76 -21.46
C ASP A 4 2.02 -45.79 -20.34
N GLN A 5 2.96 -45.47 -19.44
CA GLN A 5 2.73 -44.46 -18.41
C GLN A 5 2.91 -43.09 -19.05
N THR A 6 1.85 -42.57 -19.65
CA THR A 6 1.80 -41.17 -20.10
C THR A 6 2.06 -40.26 -18.90
N THR A 7 3.29 -39.75 -18.81
CA THR A 7 3.65 -38.68 -17.88
C THR A 7 2.86 -37.44 -18.25
N VAL A 8 1.75 -37.21 -17.53
CA VAL A 8 1.02 -35.94 -17.62
C VAL A 8 1.99 -34.85 -17.18
N ALA A 9 2.40 -34.01 -18.12
CA ALA A 9 3.25 -32.87 -17.81
C ALA A 9 2.55 -32.02 -16.73
N ALA A 10 3.30 -31.60 -15.71
CA ALA A 10 2.78 -30.67 -14.73
C ALA A 10 2.23 -29.43 -15.46
N PRO A 11 1.09 -28.85 -15.01
CA PRO A 11 0.55 -27.65 -15.63
C PRO A 11 1.64 -26.56 -15.67
N PRO A 12 1.74 -25.79 -16.77
CA PRO A 12 2.78 -24.78 -16.91
C PRO A 12 2.68 -23.78 -15.76
N ALA A 13 3.83 -23.48 -15.13
CA ALA A 13 3.89 -22.55 -14.02
C ALA A 13 3.38 -21.16 -14.43
N THR A 14 2.43 -20.62 -13.67
CA THR A 14 1.90 -19.27 -13.89
C THR A 14 3.03 -18.25 -13.88
N THR A 15 3.04 -17.40 -14.92
CA THR A 15 4.02 -16.32 -15.05
C THR A 15 3.43 -15.02 -14.55
N VAL A 16 4.17 -14.28 -13.72
CA VAL A 16 3.76 -12.99 -13.17
C VAL A 16 4.86 -11.95 -13.30
N CYS A 17 4.48 -10.69 -13.48
CA CYS A 17 5.40 -9.55 -13.51
C CYS A 17 5.43 -8.86 -12.14
N VAL A 18 6.60 -8.52 -11.62
CA VAL A 18 6.77 -7.70 -10.40
C VAL A 18 7.60 -6.47 -10.76
N THR A 19 7.00 -5.28 -10.66
CA THR A 19 7.72 -4.03 -10.97
C THR A 19 8.42 -3.48 -9.74
N GLY A 20 9.65 -2.96 -9.88
CA GLY A 20 10.39 -2.41 -8.74
C GLY A 20 10.95 -3.51 -7.84
N ALA A 21 11.34 -4.64 -8.46
CA ALA A 21 11.72 -5.87 -7.79
C ALA A 21 12.91 -5.72 -6.82
N THR A 22 13.76 -4.70 -6.98
CA THR A 22 14.90 -4.44 -6.07
C THR A 22 14.51 -3.65 -4.81
N GLY A 23 13.24 -3.24 -4.67
CA GLY A 23 12.74 -2.53 -3.49
C GLY A 23 12.45 -3.45 -2.31
N PHE A 24 12.12 -2.87 -1.15
CA PHE A 24 11.85 -3.62 0.09
C PHE A 24 10.75 -4.67 -0.08
N ILE A 25 9.55 -4.25 -0.48
CA ILE A 25 8.40 -5.14 -0.71
C ILE A 25 8.62 -5.95 -1.99
N GLY A 26 9.14 -5.32 -3.05
CA GLY A 26 9.37 -5.94 -4.36
C GLY A 26 10.29 -7.16 -4.28
N SER A 27 11.38 -7.07 -3.53
CA SER A 27 12.35 -8.16 -3.41
C SER A 27 11.78 -9.32 -2.56
N TRP A 28 11.01 -8.99 -1.52
CA TRP A 28 10.37 -9.97 -0.66
C TRP A 28 9.23 -10.74 -1.36
N ILE A 29 8.39 -10.07 -2.17
CA ILE A 29 7.36 -10.78 -2.94
C ILE A 29 7.97 -11.65 -4.05
N VAL A 30 9.07 -11.22 -4.69
CA VAL A 30 9.79 -12.06 -5.66
C VAL A 30 10.24 -13.36 -5.01
N MET A 31 10.83 -13.29 -3.80
CA MET A 31 11.17 -14.48 -3.01
C MET A 31 9.94 -15.36 -2.74
N ARG A 32 8.83 -14.82 -2.22
CA ARG A 32 7.61 -15.59 -1.92
C ARG A 32 6.89 -16.18 -3.15
N LEU A 33 7.00 -15.54 -4.32
CA LEU A 33 6.50 -16.05 -5.59
C LEU A 33 7.38 -17.18 -6.14
N LEU A 34 8.71 -17.01 -6.13
CA LEU A 34 9.65 -18.08 -6.49
C LEU A 34 9.48 -19.29 -5.57
N GLU A 35 9.27 -19.06 -4.26
CA GLU A 35 9.01 -20.12 -3.28
C GLU A 35 7.75 -20.95 -3.59
N ARG A 36 6.67 -20.30 -4.08
CA ARG A 36 5.46 -20.96 -4.57
C ARG A 36 5.59 -21.61 -5.95
N GLY A 37 6.71 -21.40 -6.64
CA GLY A 37 6.98 -21.99 -7.96
C GLY A 37 6.46 -21.20 -9.15
N TYR A 38 6.08 -19.92 -8.95
CA TYR A 38 5.80 -19.01 -10.07
C TYR A 38 7.02 -18.80 -10.95
N ILE A 39 6.80 -18.40 -12.21
CA ILE A 39 7.82 -17.77 -13.04
C ILE A 39 7.68 -16.26 -12.86
N VAL A 40 8.75 -15.59 -12.46
CA VAL A 40 8.74 -14.17 -12.09
C VAL A 40 9.51 -13.34 -13.11
N HIS A 41 8.80 -12.45 -13.78
CA HIS A 41 9.38 -11.36 -14.57
C HIS A 41 9.59 -10.15 -13.65
N ALA A 42 10.80 -9.99 -13.13
CA ALA A 42 11.17 -8.91 -12.22
C ALA A 42 11.67 -7.69 -12.99
N THR A 43 11.00 -6.55 -12.87
CA THR A 43 11.44 -5.31 -13.56
C THR A 43 12.32 -4.45 -12.67
N VAL A 44 13.40 -3.96 -13.27
CA VAL A 44 14.46 -3.16 -12.65
C VAL A 44 14.90 -2.06 -13.61
N ARG A 45 15.34 -0.90 -13.11
CA ARG A 45 15.79 0.21 -13.98
C ARG A 45 17.10 -0.11 -14.71
N ASP A 46 17.95 -0.89 -14.06
CA ASP A 46 19.23 -1.34 -14.60
C ASP A 46 19.48 -2.80 -14.16
N PRO A 47 19.41 -3.79 -15.07
CA PRO A 47 19.68 -5.19 -14.77
C PRO A 47 21.18 -5.52 -14.69
N GLU A 48 22.07 -4.61 -15.12
CA GLU A 48 23.52 -4.81 -15.06
C GLU A 48 24.10 -4.29 -13.72
N ASN A 49 23.32 -3.51 -12.95
CA ASN A 49 23.67 -3.05 -11.63
C ASN A 49 23.64 -4.19 -10.59
N MET A 50 24.76 -4.89 -10.47
CA MET A 50 24.93 -6.01 -9.54
C MET A 50 24.68 -5.63 -8.08
N GLU A 51 24.94 -4.39 -7.65
CA GLU A 51 24.64 -3.95 -6.28
C GLU A 51 23.14 -4.00 -5.97
N LYS A 52 22.27 -3.83 -6.97
CA LYS A 52 20.81 -3.84 -6.80
C LYS A 52 20.17 -5.18 -7.11
N VAL A 53 20.72 -5.96 -8.06
CA VAL A 53 20.08 -7.20 -8.53
C VAL A 53 20.65 -8.48 -7.90
N LYS A 54 21.82 -8.43 -7.25
CA LYS A 54 22.47 -9.62 -6.66
C LYS A 54 21.53 -10.38 -5.71
N ASP A 55 20.91 -9.67 -4.76
CA ASP A 55 20.02 -10.28 -3.77
C ASP A 55 18.76 -10.92 -4.39
N LEU A 56 18.43 -10.62 -5.66
CA LEU A 56 17.34 -11.28 -6.40
C LEU A 56 17.82 -12.53 -7.15
N ILE A 57 18.97 -12.46 -7.82
CA ILE A 57 19.50 -13.58 -8.62
C ILE A 57 20.11 -14.68 -7.75
N GLU A 58 20.42 -14.40 -6.48
CA GLU A 58 20.86 -15.39 -5.49
C GLU A 58 19.68 -16.06 -4.75
N LEU A 59 18.42 -15.70 -5.05
CA LEU A 59 17.25 -16.36 -4.47
C LEU A 59 17.11 -17.82 -4.94
N PRO A 60 16.59 -18.73 -4.09
CA PRO A 60 16.27 -20.09 -4.51
C PRO A 60 15.33 -20.12 -5.73
N ARG A 61 15.70 -20.91 -6.76
CA ARG A 61 15.03 -21.00 -8.08
C ARG A 61 15.16 -19.77 -8.97
N ALA A 62 15.95 -18.74 -8.63
CA ALA A 62 16.15 -17.61 -9.53
C ALA A 62 16.81 -18.01 -10.87
N ASP A 63 17.66 -19.02 -10.86
CA ASP A 63 18.35 -19.59 -12.03
C ASP A 63 17.40 -20.21 -13.07
N THR A 64 16.23 -20.71 -12.66
CA THR A 64 15.23 -21.30 -13.57
C THR A 64 13.96 -20.46 -13.73
N ASN A 65 13.54 -19.74 -12.69
CA ASN A 65 12.22 -19.12 -12.60
C ASN A 65 12.24 -17.58 -12.55
N LEU A 66 13.39 -16.92 -12.38
CA LEU A 66 13.49 -15.46 -12.41
C LEU A 66 13.98 -14.97 -13.77
N LYS A 67 13.37 -13.90 -14.27
CA LYS A 67 13.89 -13.12 -15.41
C LYS A 67 13.90 -11.65 -15.07
N LEU A 68 15.07 -11.03 -15.17
CA LEU A 68 15.22 -9.58 -15.02
C LEU A 68 14.86 -8.87 -16.33
N TRP A 69 14.06 -7.81 -16.24
CA TRP A 69 13.67 -6.96 -17.35
C TRP A 69 14.03 -5.51 -17.06
N LYS A 70 14.66 -4.82 -18.02
CA LYS A 70 14.89 -3.38 -17.94
C LYS A 70 13.57 -2.64 -18.17
N ALA A 71 13.09 -1.90 -17.18
CA ALA A 71 11.93 -1.01 -17.31
C ALA A 71 12.06 0.22 -16.41
N ASP A 72 11.52 1.35 -16.88
CA ASP A 72 11.48 2.63 -16.14
C ASP A 72 10.13 3.29 -16.35
N MET A 73 9.55 3.82 -15.27
CA MET A 73 8.21 4.42 -15.30
C MET A 73 8.14 5.75 -16.08
N ASN A 74 9.28 6.38 -16.34
CA ASN A 74 9.38 7.56 -17.19
C ASN A 74 9.45 7.22 -18.69
N VAL A 75 9.46 5.92 -19.06
CA VAL A 75 9.58 5.45 -20.44
C VAL A 75 8.33 4.65 -20.81
N GLU A 76 7.44 5.28 -21.58
CA GLU A 76 6.20 4.67 -22.08
C GLU A 76 6.47 3.34 -22.78
N GLY A 77 5.71 2.31 -22.41
CA GLY A 77 5.81 0.98 -23.00
C GLY A 77 7.04 0.17 -22.56
N SER A 78 7.90 0.67 -21.67
CA SER A 78 9.07 -0.09 -21.17
C SER A 78 8.71 -1.40 -20.45
N TYR A 79 7.46 -1.51 -19.96
CA TYR A 79 6.91 -2.70 -19.33
C TYR A 79 6.31 -3.72 -20.33
N ASP A 80 6.13 -3.38 -21.61
CA ASP A 80 5.36 -4.20 -22.57
C ASP A 80 5.90 -5.63 -22.67
N GLU A 81 7.22 -5.81 -22.87
CA GLU A 81 7.83 -7.14 -23.00
C GLU A 81 7.92 -7.90 -21.65
N ALA A 82 8.02 -7.19 -20.52
CA ALA A 82 8.00 -7.81 -19.20
C ALA A 82 6.61 -8.36 -18.83
N VAL A 83 5.55 -7.65 -19.21
CA VAL A 83 4.14 -8.01 -18.92
C VAL A 83 3.61 -9.07 -19.90
N LYS A 84 4.16 -9.15 -21.11
CA LYS A 84 3.79 -10.10 -22.16
C LYS A 84 3.83 -11.56 -21.67
N GLY A 85 2.68 -12.24 -21.77
CA GLY A 85 2.53 -13.64 -21.33
C GLY A 85 2.32 -13.82 -19.82
N CYS A 86 2.34 -12.76 -19.02
CA CYS A 86 2.00 -12.84 -17.60
C CYS A 86 0.49 -12.98 -17.40
N GLU A 87 0.08 -13.76 -16.39
CA GLU A 87 -1.31 -13.84 -15.92
C GLU A 87 -1.62 -12.80 -14.83
N GLY A 88 -0.59 -12.29 -14.16
CA GLY A 88 -0.69 -11.29 -13.11
C GLY A 88 0.45 -10.27 -13.16
N VAL A 89 0.16 -9.06 -12.70
CA VAL A 89 1.16 -8.00 -12.53
C VAL A 89 1.05 -7.42 -11.12
N PHE A 90 2.16 -7.40 -10.39
CA PHE A 90 2.31 -6.76 -9.09
C PHE A 90 3.06 -5.43 -9.29
N HIS A 91 2.30 -4.33 -9.33
CA HIS A 91 2.87 -3.00 -9.48
C HIS A 91 3.25 -2.40 -8.12
N MET A 92 4.54 -2.52 -7.78
CA MET A 92 5.14 -2.00 -6.55
C MET A 92 6.13 -0.83 -6.77
N ALA A 93 6.42 -0.49 -8.04
CA ALA A 93 7.35 0.59 -8.36
C ALA A 93 6.68 1.95 -8.15
N THR A 94 7.38 2.89 -7.51
CA THR A 94 6.93 4.28 -7.32
C THR A 94 8.17 5.14 -7.12
N PRO A 95 8.16 6.44 -7.49
CA PRO A 95 9.19 7.37 -7.05
C PRO A 95 9.08 7.49 -5.52
N MET A 96 10.24 7.48 -4.86
CA MET A 96 10.37 7.53 -3.40
C MET A 96 11.37 8.62 -3.01
N ASP A 97 11.24 9.79 -3.64
CA ASP A 97 11.94 11.00 -3.24
C ASP A 97 10.99 11.85 -2.40
N PHE A 98 11.39 12.14 -1.16
CA PHE A 98 10.62 12.96 -0.23
C PHE A 98 11.17 14.40 -0.09
N GLU A 99 12.22 14.74 -0.83
CA GLU A 99 12.94 16.02 -0.77
C GLU A 99 13.07 16.71 -2.14
N SER A 100 12.45 16.16 -3.18
CA SER A 100 12.35 16.69 -4.55
C SER A 100 12.00 18.18 -4.63
N ASP A 101 12.79 18.94 -5.42
CA ASP A 101 12.60 20.36 -5.72
C ASP A 101 11.50 20.60 -6.79
N ASP A 102 11.19 19.60 -7.63
CA ASP A 102 10.05 19.62 -8.57
C ASP A 102 9.12 18.40 -8.38
N PRO A 103 8.34 18.36 -7.28
CA PRO A 103 7.50 17.21 -6.96
C PRO A 103 6.45 16.86 -8.02
N GLU A 104 6.04 17.83 -8.85
CA GLU A 104 5.07 17.59 -9.91
C GLU A 104 5.67 16.73 -11.03
N ASN A 105 6.86 17.09 -11.52
CA ASN A 105 7.51 16.36 -12.62
C ASN A 105 8.34 15.15 -12.17
N GLU A 106 8.82 15.11 -10.93
CA GLU A 106 9.71 14.04 -10.44
C GLU A 106 8.97 12.96 -9.63
N VAL A 107 7.82 13.29 -9.02
CA VAL A 107 7.07 12.35 -8.16
C VAL A 107 5.63 12.16 -8.66
N ILE A 108 4.83 13.21 -8.76
CA ILE A 108 3.38 13.11 -8.99
C ILE A 108 3.09 12.58 -10.39
N LYS A 109 3.55 13.27 -11.43
CA LYS A 109 3.31 12.91 -12.83
C LYS A 109 3.91 11.52 -13.18
N PRO A 110 5.17 11.16 -12.84
CA PRO A 110 5.69 9.83 -13.11
C PRO A 110 4.90 8.70 -12.46
N THR A 111 4.35 8.91 -11.26
CA THR A 111 3.52 7.89 -10.59
C THR A 111 2.22 7.64 -11.37
N ILE A 112 1.56 8.70 -11.83
CA ILE A 112 0.32 8.61 -12.61
C ILE A 112 0.61 8.01 -14.00
N GLU A 113 1.58 8.57 -14.73
CA GLU A 113 1.91 8.14 -16.10
C GLU A 113 2.47 6.71 -16.14
N GLY A 114 3.28 6.32 -15.15
CA GLY A 114 3.80 4.96 -15.01
C GLY A 114 2.71 3.93 -14.71
N MET A 115 1.79 4.23 -13.79
CA MET A 115 0.60 3.40 -13.51
C MET A 115 -0.25 3.23 -14.78
N MET A 116 -0.43 4.30 -15.55
CA MET A 116 -1.16 4.28 -16.82
C MET A 116 -0.41 3.50 -17.92
N SER A 117 0.92 3.59 -18.00
CA SER A 117 1.73 2.77 -18.92
C SER A 117 1.58 1.29 -18.60
N ILE A 118 1.56 0.90 -17.32
CA ILE A 118 1.39 -0.50 -16.92
C ILE A 118 0.00 -1.02 -17.28
N ILE A 119 -1.07 -0.24 -17.07
CA ILE A 119 -2.41 -0.63 -17.52
C ILE A 119 -2.46 -0.81 -19.04
N ARG A 120 -1.82 0.08 -19.81
CA ARG A 120 -1.66 -0.07 -21.27
C ARG A 120 -0.88 -1.35 -21.62
N SER A 121 0.22 -1.66 -20.94
CA SER A 121 0.99 -2.91 -21.14
C SER A 121 0.15 -4.16 -20.84
N CYS A 122 -0.63 -4.16 -19.76
CA CYS A 122 -1.56 -5.25 -19.43
C CYS A 122 -2.62 -5.45 -20.52
N ALA A 123 -3.25 -4.37 -21.00
CA ALA A 123 -4.25 -4.41 -22.06
C ALA A 123 -3.68 -4.90 -23.41
N LYS A 124 -2.45 -4.47 -23.76
CA LYS A 124 -1.71 -4.97 -24.94
C LYS A 124 -1.41 -6.47 -24.83
N ALA A 125 -1.01 -6.95 -23.65
CA ALA A 125 -0.61 -8.33 -23.41
C ALA A 125 -1.77 -9.33 -23.50
N LYS A 126 -3.00 -8.94 -23.12
CA LYS A 126 -4.24 -9.75 -23.16
C LYS A 126 -4.24 -11.03 -22.32
N THR A 127 -3.13 -11.41 -21.71
CA THR A 127 -2.99 -12.56 -20.81
C THR A 127 -3.20 -12.20 -19.34
N VAL A 128 -3.03 -10.92 -18.98
CA VAL A 128 -3.14 -10.44 -17.60
C VAL A 128 -4.59 -10.49 -17.14
N LYS A 129 -4.86 -11.32 -16.13
CA LYS A 129 -6.17 -11.48 -15.48
C LYS A 129 -6.36 -10.47 -14.35
N LYS A 130 -5.28 -10.14 -13.64
CA LYS A 130 -5.27 -9.23 -12.49
C LYS A 130 -4.06 -8.30 -12.47
N LEU A 131 -4.30 -7.05 -12.11
CA LEU A 131 -3.30 -6.06 -11.78
C LEU A 131 -3.42 -5.72 -10.29
N ILE A 132 -2.41 -6.14 -9.51
CA ILE A 132 -2.30 -5.86 -8.08
C ILE A 132 -1.44 -4.62 -7.91
N PHE A 133 -1.99 -3.55 -7.35
CA PHE A 133 -1.29 -2.31 -7.07
C PHE A 133 -0.95 -2.22 -5.59
N THR A 134 0.34 -2.06 -5.28
CA THR A 134 0.77 -1.68 -3.92
C THR A 134 0.54 -0.19 -3.75
N ASN A 135 -0.56 0.16 -3.09
CA ASN A 135 -0.96 1.51 -2.78
C ASN A 135 -0.33 1.98 -1.45
N SER A 136 -0.97 2.88 -0.71
CA SER A 136 -0.44 3.43 0.54
C SER A 136 -1.54 3.95 1.47
N ALA A 137 -1.34 3.81 2.78
CA ALA A 137 -2.11 4.51 3.82
C ALA A 137 -2.22 6.03 3.61
N GLY A 138 -1.23 6.63 2.91
CA GLY A 138 -1.29 8.03 2.49
C GLY A 138 -2.45 8.38 1.55
N THR A 139 -3.19 7.39 1.05
CA THR A 139 -4.45 7.56 0.29
C THR A 139 -5.70 7.45 1.17
N LEU A 140 -5.57 7.07 2.44
CA LEU A 140 -6.66 6.68 3.33
C LEU A 140 -6.97 7.70 4.43
N ASN A 141 -5.97 8.15 5.20
CA ASN A 141 -6.17 8.92 6.44
C ASN A 141 -5.48 10.29 6.53
N VAL A 142 -4.88 10.82 5.46
CA VAL A 142 -4.25 12.15 5.50
C VAL A 142 -5.33 13.23 5.42
N GLU A 143 -5.88 13.58 6.57
CA GLU A 143 -6.90 14.61 6.77
C GLU A 143 -6.64 15.35 8.10
N GLN A 144 -7.16 16.56 8.25
CA GLN A 144 -6.89 17.42 9.42
C GLN A 144 -7.31 16.79 10.76
N HIS A 145 -8.40 16.00 10.77
CA HIS A 145 -8.97 15.39 11.97
C HIS A 145 -9.06 13.88 11.81
N GLN A 146 -8.20 13.14 12.50
CA GLN A 146 -8.16 11.69 12.42
C GLN A 146 -9.45 11.04 12.93
N LYS A 147 -9.99 10.08 12.17
CA LYS A 147 -11.06 9.19 12.60
C LYS A 147 -10.50 8.11 13.55
N PRO A 148 -11.26 7.58 14.52
CA PRO A 148 -10.80 6.49 15.37
C PRO A 148 -10.51 5.18 14.60
N VAL A 149 -11.25 4.96 13.50
CA VAL A 149 -11.12 3.80 12.62
C VAL A 149 -11.26 4.25 11.17
N TYR A 150 -10.42 3.67 10.29
CA TYR A 150 -10.50 3.80 8.84
C TYR A 150 -10.81 2.45 8.19
N ASP A 151 -11.62 2.47 7.13
CA ASP A 151 -11.91 1.34 6.24
C ASP A 151 -11.74 1.71 4.75
N GLU A 152 -11.87 0.73 3.85
CA GLU A 152 -11.62 0.91 2.42
C GLU A 152 -12.46 1.99 1.72
N THR A 153 -13.55 2.47 2.35
CA THR A 153 -14.39 3.56 1.82
C THR A 153 -13.76 4.94 2.00
N ASN A 154 -12.76 5.07 2.88
CA ASN A 154 -12.15 6.36 3.19
C ASN A 154 -11.10 6.79 2.16
N TRP A 155 -10.95 8.10 2.02
CA TRP A 155 -9.95 8.73 1.18
C TRP A 155 -9.34 9.91 1.92
N SER A 156 -8.05 10.15 1.68
CA SER A 156 -7.35 11.33 2.17
C SER A 156 -7.81 12.61 1.48
N ASP A 157 -7.70 13.72 2.19
CA ASP A 157 -8.12 15.05 1.75
C ASP A 157 -6.99 15.73 0.96
N LEU A 158 -7.17 15.81 -0.36
CA LEU A 158 -6.19 16.42 -1.27
C LEU A 158 -5.99 17.92 -0.98
N ASP A 159 -7.05 18.64 -0.60
CA ASP A 159 -6.95 20.08 -0.34
C ASP A 159 -6.17 20.34 0.95
N PHE A 160 -6.39 19.51 1.98
CA PHE A 160 -5.58 19.52 3.20
C PHE A 160 -4.10 19.16 2.93
N ILE A 161 -3.83 18.14 2.11
CA ILE A 161 -2.45 17.74 1.74
C ILE A 161 -1.74 18.88 1.01
N LEU A 162 -2.35 19.43 -0.04
CA LEU A 162 -1.76 20.46 -0.91
C LEU A 162 -1.56 21.81 -0.20
N SER A 163 -2.44 22.15 0.76
CA SER A 163 -2.32 23.38 1.57
C SER A 163 -1.30 23.24 2.71
N THR A 164 -1.21 22.08 3.35
CA THR A 164 -0.36 21.88 4.55
C THR A 164 1.06 21.43 4.22
N LYS A 165 1.25 20.66 3.13
CA LYS A 165 2.56 20.19 2.64
C LYS A 165 3.46 19.54 3.70
N MET A 166 2.88 18.64 4.51
CA MET A 166 3.61 17.85 5.51
C MET A 166 4.65 16.90 4.87
N THR A 167 5.53 16.30 5.69
CA THR A 167 6.48 15.27 5.25
C THR A 167 5.79 14.21 4.37
N GLY A 168 6.25 14.04 3.12
CA GLY A 168 5.69 13.08 2.17
C GLY A 168 4.43 13.52 1.40
N TRP A 169 3.98 14.78 1.49
CA TRP A 169 2.73 15.27 0.89
C TRP A 169 2.56 14.90 -0.59
N MET A 170 3.60 15.10 -1.41
CA MET A 170 3.63 14.81 -2.84
C MET A 170 3.52 13.32 -3.15
N TYR A 171 4.03 12.46 -2.28
CA TYR A 171 3.83 11.01 -2.38
C TYR A 171 2.38 10.63 -2.03
N PHE A 172 1.75 11.29 -1.06
CA PHE A 172 0.32 11.10 -0.80
C PHE A 172 -0.54 11.52 -2.00
N VAL A 173 -0.29 12.71 -2.55
CA VAL A 173 -0.95 13.20 -3.78
C VAL A 173 -0.74 12.22 -4.95
N SER A 174 0.50 11.79 -5.21
CA SER A 174 0.82 10.91 -6.34
C SER A 174 0.08 9.58 -6.26
N LYS A 175 0.04 8.95 -5.07
CA LYS A 175 -0.66 7.68 -4.85
C LYS A 175 -2.18 7.83 -4.95
N ILE A 176 -2.77 8.91 -4.42
CA ILE A 176 -4.22 9.18 -4.54
C ILE A 176 -4.62 9.34 -6.02
N LEU A 177 -3.89 10.16 -6.77
CA LEU A 177 -4.21 10.44 -8.16
C LEU A 177 -3.98 9.22 -9.07
N ALA A 178 -2.88 8.48 -8.84
CA ALA A 178 -2.60 7.25 -9.57
C ALA A 178 -3.65 6.15 -9.29
N GLU A 179 -4.09 5.97 -8.04
CA GLU A 179 -5.15 5.00 -7.71
C GLU A 179 -6.48 5.36 -8.39
N LYS A 180 -6.90 6.63 -8.32
CA LYS A 180 -8.15 7.10 -8.95
C LYS A 180 -8.12 6.91 -10.47
N ALA A 181 -7.01 7.28 -11.13
CA ALA A 181 -6.84 7.06 -12.56
C ALA A 181 -6.82 5.56 -12.93
N ALA A 182 -6.16 4.73 -12.12
CA ALA A 182 -6.07 3.30 -12.34
C ALA A 182 -7.42 2.57 -12.28
N ILE A 183 -8.30 2.96 -11.34
CA ILE A 183 -9.64 2.37 -11.18
C ILE A 183 -10.46 2.51 -12.47
N GLU A 184 -10.55 3.72 -13.04
CA GLU A 184 -11.32 3.92 -14.27
C GLU A 184 -10.65 3.29 -15.49
N ALA A 185 -9.34 3.48 -15.68
CA ALA A 185 -8.64 2.93 -16.84
C ALA A 185 -8.61 1.38 -16.85
N ALA A 186 -8.51 0.73 -15.70
CA ALA A 186 -8.56 -0.73 -15.62
C ALA A 186 -9.96 -1.27 -15.99
N LYS A 187 -11.02 -0.59 -15.53
CA LYS A 187 -12.41 -0.88 -15.86
C LYS A 187 -12.69 -0.71 -17.36
N GLU A 188 -12.21 0.37 -17.99
CA GLU A 188 -12.29 0.57 -19.44
C GLU A 188 -11.60 -0.56 -20.23
N ASN A 189 -10.49 -1.10 -19.71
CA ASN A 189 -9.70 -2.15 -20.34
C ASN A 189 -10.09 -3.58 -19.90
N ASN A 190 -11.14 -3.75 -19.09
CA ASN A 190 -11.60 -5.03 -18.53
C ASN A 190 -10.51 -5.80 -17.74
N ILE A 191 -9.64 -5.08 -17.04
CA ILE A 191 -8.61 -5.64 -16.15
C ILE A 191 -9.17 -5.65 -14.72
N ASN A 192 -9.14 -6.81 -14.03
CA ASN A 192 -9.44 -6.82 -12.59
C ASN A 192 -8.29 -6.11 -11.85
N PHE A 193 -8.60 -4.94 -11.28
CA PHE A 193 -7.67 -4.11 -10.54
C PHE A 193 -7.93 -4.24 -9.03
N ILE A 194 -6.88 -4.62 -8.30
CA ILE A 194 -6.91 -4.76 -6.85
C ILE A 194 -5.88 -3.80 -6.27
N SER A 195 -6.32 -2.94 -5.36
CA SER A 195 -5.48 -1.96 -4.67
C SER A 195 -5.25 -2.39 -3.23
N ILE A 196 -4.01 -2.66 -2.84
CA ILE A 196 -3.65 -3.08 -1.49
C ILE A 196 -3.04 -1.88 -0.77
N ILE A 197 -3.59 -1.55 0.39
CA ILE A 197 -3.28 -0.34 1.16
C ILE A 197 -2.49 -0.75 2.41
N PRO A 198 -1.15 -0.85 2.32
CA PRO A 198 -0.29 -1.00 3.50
C PRO A 198 -0.14 0.32 4.26
N PRO A 199 0.01 0.27 5.59
CA PRO A 199 0.51 1.38 6.40
C PRO A 199 2.05 1.32 6.46
N VAL A 200 2.65 1.58 7.63
CA VAL A 200 4.11 1.45 7.78
C VAL A 200 4.49 -0.03 7.72
N VAL A 201 5.16 -0.42 6.63
CA VAL A 201 5.67 -1.78 6.43
C VAL A 201 6.97 -1.94 7.22
N VAL A 202 7.01 -2.95 8.10
CA VAL A 202 8.14 -3.21 9.00
C VAL A 202 8.49 -4.69 8.97
N GLY A 203 9.76 -5.05 9.12
CA GLY A 203 10.21 -6.45 9.13
C GLY A 203 11.63 -6.63 8.60
N PRO A 204 12.10 -7.89 8.50
CA PRO A 204 13.39 -8.22 7.89
C PRO A 204 13.40 -7.97 6.38
N PHE A 205 14.57 -7.86 5.75
CA PHE A 205 14.68 -7.51 4.34
C PHE A 205 15.93 -8.10 3.67
N ILE A 206 15.81 -8.43 2.38
CA ILE A 206 16.92 -9.00 1.61
C ILE A 206 17.81 -7.92 0.95
N MET A 207 17.24 -6.80 0.50
CA MET A 207 17.95 -5.69 -0.15
C MET A 207 19.14 -5.13 0.67
N PRO A 208 20.15 -4.48 0.06
CA PRO A 208 21.39 -4.15 0.76
C PRO A 208 21.35 -2.80 1.51
N SER A 209 20.46 -1.89 1.11
CA SER A 209 20.32 -0.54 1.66
C SER A 209 19.16 -0.42 2.66
N PHE A 210 19.12 0.69 3.38
CA PHE A 210 18.11 0.98 4.40
C PHE A 210 16.72 1.17 3.74
N PRO A 211 15.69 0.36 4.09
CA PRO A 211 14.36 0.52 3.53
C PRO A 211 13.68 1.84 3.94
N PRO A 212 13.04 2.59 3.02
CA PRO A 212 12.43 3.89 3.35
C PRO A 212 11.41 3.86 4.50
N SER A 213 10.57 2.82 4.58
CA SER A 213 9.60 2.68 5.68
C SER A 213 10.26 2.39 7.03
N LEU A 214 11.45 1.79 7.05
CA LEU A 214 12.22 1.59 8.28
C LEU A 214 12.89 2.88 8.76
N ILE A 215 13.18 3.86 7.88
CA ILE A 215 13.64 5.20 8.31
C ILE A 215 12.55 5.83 9.20
N THR A 216 11.29 5.69 8.80
CA THR A 216 10.12 6.08 9.58
C THR A 216 9.96 5.22 10.85
N ALA A 217 9.89 3.89 10.73
CA ALA A 217 9.59 3.01 11.86
C ALA A 217 10.66 3.03 12.95
N LEU A 218 11.94 3.13 12.57
CA LEU A 218 13.08 3.16 13.51
C LEU A 218 13.50 4.59 13.88
N SER A 219 12.72 5.61 13.50
CA SER A 219 12.99 7.01 13.86
C SER A 219 13.16 7.25 15.37
N PRO A 220 12.46 6.56 16.30
CA PRO A 220 12.71 6.74 17.75
C PRO A 220 14.09 6.22 18.21
N ILE A 221 14.75 5.37 17.42
CA ILE A 221 16.12 4.88 17.67
C ILE A 221 17.15 5.84 17.09
N THR A 222 16.89 6.36 15.88
CA THR A 222 17.83 7.23 15.16
C THR A 222 17.72 8.71 15.52
N GLY A 223 16.63 9.11 16.21
CA GLY A 223 16.33 10.51 16.52
C GLY A 223 15.83 11.31 15.31
N ASN A 224 15.31 10.66 14.28
CA ASN A 224 14.84 11.34 13.07
C ASN A 224 13.40 11.89 13.24
N GLU A 225 13.30 13.03 13.94
CA GLU A 225 12.02 13.61 14.39
C GLU A 225 11.08 14.00 13.24
N ALA A 226 11.61 14.28 12.04
CA ALA A 226 10.83 14.62 10.85
C ALA A 226 9.83 13.53 10.44
N HIS A 227 10.07 12.28 10.86
CA HIS A 227 9.21 11.12 10.61
C HIS A 227 8.21 10.81 11.74
N TYR A 228 8.33 11.44 12.92
CA TYR A 228 7.44 11.19 14.06
C TYR A 228 5.97 11.51 13.75
N SER A 229 5.73 12.46 12.84
CA SER A 229 4.39 12.84 12.36
C SER A 229 3.61 11.67 11.74
N ILE A 230 4.30 10.68 11.15
CA ILE A 230 3.70 9.50 10.52
C ILE A 230 3.39 8.42 11.57
N ILE A 231 4.22 8.28 12.61
CA ILE A 231 4.10 7.21 13.63
C ILE A 231 3.44 7.65 14.94
N LYS A 232 3.08 8.94 15.11
CA LYS A 232 2.41 9.47 16.31
C LYS A 232 1.17 8.67 16.72
N GLN A 233 0.40 8.24 15.71
CA GLN A 233 -0.77 7.37 15.77
C GLN A 233 -0.62 6.38 14.62
N GLY A 234 0.43 5.55 14.67
CA GLY A 234 0.89 4.73 13.54
C GLY A 234 0.12 3.41 13.40
N GLN A 235 0.14 2.86 12.19
CA GLN A 235 -0.36 1.53 11.87
C GLN A 235 0.74 0.72 11.18
N TYR A 236 0.74 -0.59 11.39
CA TYR A 236 1.87 -1.45 11.06
C TYR A 236 1.44 -2.77 10.42
N VAL A 237 2.25 -3.24 9.47
CA VAL A 237 2.12 -4.58 8.87
C VAL A 237 3.49 -5.20 8.66
N HIS A 238 3.59 -6.50 8.92
CA HIS A 238 4.80 -7.26 8.64
C HIS A 238 5.00 -7.37 7.13
N VAL A 239 6.21 -7.14 6.63
CA VAL A 239 6.52 -7.24 5.18
C VAL A 239 6.10 -8.59 4.58
N ASP A 240 6.24 -9.68 5.36
CA ASP A 240 5.85 -11.01 4.92
C ASP A 240 4.33 -11.16 4.83
N ASP A 241 3.57 -10.77 5.85
CA ASP A 241 2.10 -10.80 5.80
C ASP A 241 1.58 -9.93 4.64
N LEU A 242 2.22 -8.79 4.37
CA LEU A 242 1.88 -7.95 3.23
C LEU A 242 2.13 -8.67 1.89
N CYS A 243 3.26 -9.34 1.71
CA CYS A 243 3.56 -10.08 0.48
C CYS A 243 2.65 -11.30 0.32
N GLU A 244 2.35 -12.01 1.42
CA GLU A 244 1.37 -13.09 1.46
C GLU A 244 -0.03 -12.58 1.08
N ALA A 245 -0.44 -11.39 1.54
CA ALA A 245 -1.72 -10.77 1.19
C ALA A 245 -1.80 -10.38 -0.30
N HIS A 246 -0.70 -9.89 -0.89
CA HIS A 246 -0.63 -9.64 -2.33
C HIS A 246 -0.86 -10.92 -3.13
N ILE A 247 -0.20 -12.01 -2.75
CA ILE A 247 -0.32 -13.30 -3.44
C ILE A 247 -1.73 -13.89 -3.22
N PHE A 248 -2.25 -13.85 -1.99
CA PHE A 248 -3.60 -14.30 -1.66
C PHE A 248 -4.68 -13.59 -2.49
N LEU A 249 -4.63 -12.25 -2.58
CA LEU A 249 -5.59 -11.48 -3.39
C LEU A 249 -5.39 -11.67 -4.90
N PHE A 250 -4.18 -12.03 -5.36
CA PHE A 250 -3.96 -12.47 -6.73
C PHE A 250 -4.58 -13.85 -7.00
N GLU A 251 -4.44 -14.80 -6.09
CA GLU A 251 -4.95 -16.17 -6.21
C GLU A 251 -6.50 -16.25 -6.07
N ASP A 252 -7.12 -15.48 -5.15
CA ASP A 252 -8.55 -15.58 -4.87
C ASP A 252 -9.44 -15.00 -6.00
N PRO A 253 -10.27 -15.78 -6.70
CA PRO A 253 -11.02 -15.32 -7.87
C PRO A 253 -12.13 -14.29 -7.58
N THR A 254 -12.48 -14.08 -6.31
CA THR A 254 -13.51 -13.13 -5.87
C THR A 254 -12.96 -11.77 -5.40
N ALA A 255 -11.63 -11.64 -5.31
CA ALA A 255 -11.00 -10.39 -4.88
C ALA A 255 -11.27 -9.22 -5.86
N GLU A 256 -11.78 -8.10 -5.33
CA GLU A 256 -12.12 -6.89 -6.09
C GLU A 256 -11.86 -5.59 -5.32
N GLY A 257 -11.38 -4.56 -6.01
CA GLY A 257 -11.24 -3.20 -5.48
C GLY A 257 -10.15 -3.03 -4.43
N ARG A 258 -10.40 -2.18 -3.43
CA ARG A 258 -9.43 -1.79 -2.39
C ARG A 258 -9.40 -2.79 -1.24
N TYR A 259 -8.26 -2.97 -0.59
CA TYR A 259 -8.05 -3.79 0.61
C TYR A 259 -7.03 -3.14 1.54
N ILE A 260 -7.40 -2.88 2.80
CA ILE A 260 -6.45 -2.48 3.83
C ILE A 260 -5.67 -3.71 4.27
N CYS A 261 -4.33 -3.60 4.28
CA CYS A 261 -3.43 -4.61 4.81
C CYS A 261 -2.65 -4.05 6.00
N SER A 262 -3.34 -3.97 7.14
CA SER A 262 -2.84 -3.49 8.43
C SER A 262 -3.15 -4.52 9.51
N SER A 263 -2.19 -4.77 10.39
CA SER A 263 -2.29 -5.82 11.42
C SER A 263 -2.32 -5.27 12.85
N HIS A 264 -1.62 -4.16 13.08
CA HIS A 264 -1.45 -3.54 14.38
C HIS A 264 -1.57 -2.01 14.27
N ASP A 265 -1.98 -1.37 15.36
CA ASP A 265 -2.09 0.08 15.48
C ASP A 265 -1.58 0.49 16.87
N GLU A 266 -0.70 1.50 16.93
CA GLU A 266 -0.02 1.93 18.16
C GLU A 266 0.51 3.36 18.04
N THR A 267 0.49 4.08 19.17
CA THR A 267 1.07 5.41 19.34
C THR A 267 2.60 5.40 19.30
N ILE A 268 3.22 6.55 19.01
CA ILE A 268 4.68 6.69 19.14
C ILE A 268 5.19 6.38 20.56
N TYR A 269 4.37 6.68 21.59
CA TYR A 269 4.70 6.36 22.99
C TYR A 269 4.72 4.84 23.24
N GLY A 270 3.75 4.08 22.71
CA GLY A 270 3.72 2.62 22.81
C GLY A 270 4.89 1.97 22.08
N ILE A 271 5.19 2.40 20.84
CA ILE A 271 6.38 1.96 20.10
C ILE A 271 7.67 2.27 20.88
N ALA A 272 7.79 3.48 21.44
CA ALA A 272 8.96 3.87 22.22
C ALA A 272 9.11 3.07 23.52
N ASN A 273 8.02 2.71 24.19
CA ASN A 273 8.03 1.81 25.35
C ASN A 273 8.50 0.41 24.96
N MET A 274 7.87 -0.20 23.95
CA MET A 274 8.26 -1.52 23.42
C MET A 274 9.75 -1.57 23.06
N ILE A 275 10.27 -0.54 22.38
CA ILE A 275 11.69 -0.50 22.00
C ILE A 275 12.60 -0.36 23.23
N ARG A 276 12.25 0.48 24.23
CA ARG A 276 13.03 0.60 25.48
C ARG A 276 13.12 -0.71 26.25
N GLU A 277 12.02 -1.45 26.33
CA GLU A 277 11.94 -2.70 27.09
C GLU A 277 12.72 -3.82 26.40
N LYS A 278 12.61 -3.93 25.07
CA LYS A 278 13.20 -5.03 24.30
C LYS A 278 14.64 -4.78 23.83
N TRP A 279 15.03 -3.52 23.59
CA TRP A 279 16.38 -3.11 23.19
C TRP A 279 16.89 -1.98 24.10
N PRO A 280 17.13 -2.24 25.40
CA PRO A 280 17.57 -1.24 26.37
C PRO A 280 18.95 -0.64 26.05
N GLU A 281 19.70 -1.18 25.10
CA GLU A 281 20.93 -0.61 24.54
C GLU A 281 20.70 0.65 23.67
N TYR A 282 19.46 0.94 23.28
CA TYR A 282 19.10 2.19 22.62
C TYR A 282 18.58 3.26 23.60
N GLN A 283 19.01 4.51 23.39
CA GLN A 283 18.48 5.69 24.07
C GLN A 283 17.26 6.23 23.31
N ILE A 284 16.06 5.83 23.76
CA ILE A 284 14.78 6.22 23.13
C ILE A 284 14.08 7.34 23.92
N PRO A 285 13.59 8.42 23.30
CA PRO A 285 12.88 9.51 23.97
C PRO A 285 11.62 9.06 24.74
N THR A 286 11.43 9.56 25.96
CA THR A 286 10.22 9.32 26.78
C THR A 286 9.13 10.39 26.62
N GLU A 287 9.47 11.48 25.94
CA GLU A 287 8.61 12.62 25.59
C GLU A 287 8.80 12.90 24.10
N PHE A 288 7.74 13.35 23.42
CA PHE A 288 7.81 13.76 22.02
C PHE A 288 7.18 15.15 21.86
N GLU A 289 7.92 16.11 21.32
CA GLU A 289 7.45 17.50 21.23
C GLU A 289 6.17 17.61 20.38
N GLY A 290 5.16 18.30 20.91
CA GLY A 290 3.87 18.50 20.25
C GLY A 290 2.96 17.26 20.19
N ILE A 291 3.31 16.15 20.85
CA ILE A 291 2.50 14.92 20.87
C ILE A 291 2.08 14.59 22.31
N ASP A 292 0.78 14.65 22.59
CA ASP A 292 0.21 14.26 23.88
C ASP A 292 0.41 12.77 24.16
N LYS A 293 0.63 12.40 25.43
CA LYS A 293 0.74 11.01 25.88
C LYS A 293 -0.59 10.27 25.80
N ASP A 294 -1.68 10.98 26.02
CA ASP A 294 -3.04 10.42 26.01
C ASP A 294 -3.67 10.48 24.59
N ILE A 295 -2.85 10.68 23.55
CA ILE A 295 -3.28 10.68 22.15
C ILE A 295 -3.91 9.32 21.77
N PRO A 296 -5.15 9.29 21.24
CA PRO A 296 -5.83 8.03 20.96
C PRO A 296 -5.19 7.29 19.78
N VAL A 297 -5.20 5.96 19.83
CA VAL A 297 -4.82 5.12 18.69
C VAL A 297 -5.81 5.29 17.53
N VAL A 298 -5.30 5.31 16.30
CA VAL A 298 -6.07 5.32 15.06
C VAL A 298 -5.96 3.94 14.42
N ARG A 299 -7.07 3.26 14.18
CA ARG A 299 -7.10 1.89 13.65
C ARG A 299 -7.35 1.84 12.16
N PHE A 300 -6.65 0.95 11.46
CA PHE A 300 -6.90 0.60 10.07
C PHE A 300 -7.57 -0.78 9.99
N SER A 301 -8.82 -0.84 9.52
CA SER A 301 -9.64 -2.05 9.56
C SER A 301 -9.38 -2.97 8.37
N SER A 302 -8.52 -3.98 8.54
CA SER A 302 -8.39 -5.11 7.60
C SER A 302 -9.55 -6.12 7.62
N LYS A 303 -10.73 -5.73 8.13
CA LYS A 303 -11.89 -6.63 8.22
C LYS A 303 -12.30 -7.22 6.87
N LYS A 304 -12.17 -6.46 5.77
CA LYS A 304 -12.47 -6.97 4.42
C LYS A 304 -11.52 -8.11 4.02
N LEU A 305 -10.22 -7.92 4.20
CA LEU A 305 -9.18 -8.92 3.89
C LEU A 305 -9.32 -10.17 4.78
N ILE A 306 -9.47 -9.99 6.09
CA ILE A 306 -9.69 -11.10 7.04
C ILE A 306 -11.00 -11.84 6.74
N GLY A 307 -12.04 -11.13 6.31
CA GLY A 307 -13.33 -11.71 5.91
C GLY A 307 -13.27 -12.64 4.70
N MET A 308 -12.21 -12.56 3.89
CA MET A 308 -11.93 -13.53 2.81
C MET A 308 -11.20 -14.79 3.28
N GLY A 309 -10.76 -14.85 4.54
CA GLY A 309 -9.98 -15.96 5.09
C GLY A 309 -8.47 -15.72 5.17
N PHE A 310 -7.98 -14.51 4.84
CA PHE A 310 -6.59 -14.14 5.09
C PHE A 310 -6.30 -14.08 6.60
N SER A 311 -5.10 -14.50 7.02
CA SER A 311 -4.65 -14.45 8.41
C SER A 311 -3.25 -13.85 8.53
N TYR A 312 -3.12 -12.88 9.43
CA TYR A 312 -1.82 -12.31 9.83
C TYR A 312 -1.09 -13.29 10.74
N LYS A 313 0.22 -13.45 10.56
CA LYS A 313 1.06 -14.41 11.26
C LYS A 313 2.01 -13.76 12.27
N TYR A 314 2.31 -12.48 12.11
CA TYR A 314 3.38 -11.79 12.84
C TYR A 314 2.85 -10.72 13.81
N THR A 315 3.48 -10.63 14.98
CA THR A 315 3.23 -9.58 15.98
C THR A 315 3.96 -8.28 15.62
N LEU A 316 3.57 -7.18 16.26
CA LEU A 316 4.31 -5.90 16.17
C LEU A 316 5.77 -6.07 16.62
N GLU A 317 5.99 -6.84 17.68
CA GLU A 317 7.31 -7.19 18.19
C GLU A 317 8.15 -7.95 17.17
N ASP A 318 7.58 -8.90 16.43
CA ASP A 318 8.29 -9.64 15.37
C ASP A 318 8.77 -8.70 14.26
N MET A 319 7.92 -7.75 13.84
CA MET A 319 8.28 -6.75 12.83
C MET A 319 9.51 -5.95 13.23
N PHE A 320 9.48 -5.35 14.43
CA PHE A 320 10.59 -4.53 14.92
C PHE A 320 11.83 -5.36 15.20
N THR A 321 11.68 -6.62 15.64
CA THR A 321 12.81 -7.55 15.83
C THR A 321 13.50 -7.85 14.52
N GLY A 322 12.76 -8.32 13.51
CA GLY A 322 13.33 -8.62 12.20
C GLY A 322 13.95 -7.39 11.51
N ALA A 323 13.34 -6.21 11.67
CA ALA A 323 13.89 -4.96 11.17
C ALA A 323 15.22 -4.58 11.84
N ILE A 324 15.26 -4.53 13.18
CA ILE A 324 16.45 -4.13 13.95
C ILE A 324 17.58 -5.13 13.76
N GLU A 325 17.30 -6.43 13.81
CA GLU A 325 18.32 -7.48 13.62
C GLU A 325 18.89 -7.47 12.20
N THR A 326 18.05 -7.31 11.17
CA THR A 326 18.53 -7.20 9.78
C THR A 326 19.37 -5.93 9.57
N CYS A 327 18.92 -4.78 10.10
CA CYS A 327 19.70 -3.54 10.04
C CYS A 327 21.05 -3.66 10.76
N ARG A 328 21.10 -4.31 11.94
CA ARG A 328 22.35 -4.60 12.66
C ARG A 328 23.27 -5.51 11.84
N ALA A 329 22.74 -6.61 11.29
CA ALA A 329 23.51 -7.58 10.51
C ALA A 329 24.11 -6.98 9.23
N LYS A 330 23.40 -6.03 8.59
CA LYS A 330 23.85 -5.28 7.41
C LYS A 330 24.69 -4.03 7.75
N GLY A 331 24.93 -3.73 9.03
CA GLY A 331 25.68 -2.54 9.46
C GLY A 331 24.96 -1.20 9.20
N LEU A 332 23.64 -1.25 9.02
CA LEU A 332 22.77 -0.11 8.74
C LEU A 332 22.27 0.59 10.01
N LEU A 333 22.31 -0.10 11.17
CA LEU A 333 21.96 0.44 12.48
C LEU A 333 23.04 0.02 13.49
N PRO A 334 23.53 0.94 14.37
CA PRO A 334 24.51 0.58 15.38
C PRO A 334 23.92 -0.39 16.40
N TYR A 335 24.77 -1.16 17.07
CA TYR A 335 24.31 -2.07 18.12
C TYR A 335 23.70 -1.31 19.31
N SER A 336 24.30 -0.18 19.70
CA SER A 336 23.88 0.66 20.83
C SER A 336 23.96 2.13 20.45
N THR A 337 23.09 2.98 21.02
CA THR A 337 23.23 4.45 20.98
C THR A 337 23.67 5.06 22.31
N LYS A 338 23.90 4.22 23.33
CA LYS A 338 24.48 4.66 24.61
C LYS A 338 25.97 4.97 24.47
N ILE A 339 26.36 6.18 24.82
CA ILE A 339 27.77 6.57 24.90
C ILE A 339 28.40 5.89 26.12
N HIS A 340 29.32 4.95 25.89
CA HIS A 340 30.13 4.37 26.97
C HIS A 340 31.16 5.39 27.47
N THR A 341 30.99 5.87 28.71
CA THR A 341 31.94 6.78 29.37
C THR A 341 33.17 6.04 29.91
N ASN A 342 33.92 5.37 29.03
CA ASN A 342 35.28 4.89 29.31
C ASN A 342 36.24 5.59 28.34
N GLY A 343 37.23 6.30 28.89
CA GLY A 343 38.02 7.30 28.16
C GLY A 343 39.10 6.74 27.23
N GLU A 344 38.71 6.07 26.15
CA GLU A 344 39.53 5.90 24.96
C GLU A 344 38.71 6.27 23.72
N LEU A 345 39.23 7.19 22.90
CA LEU A 345 38.61 7.53 21.62
C LEU A 345 38.90 6.41 20.60
N GLU A 346 38.01 5.44 20.48
CA GLU A 346 37.87 4.71 19.22
C GLU A 346 37.19 5.64 18.19
N THR A 347 38.00 6.38 17.43
CA THR A 347 37.55 7.18 16.29
C THR A 347 37.16 6.30 15.10
N ARG A 348 36.04 5.56 15.24
CA ARG A 348 35.34 4.89 14.14
C ARG A 348 33.83 5.11 14.19
N GLY A 349 33.46 6.37 14.01
CA GLY A 349 32.08 6.79 13.82
C GLY A 349 31.99 8.30 13.71
N ARG A 350 31.84 8.83 12.48
CA ARG A 350 31.20 10.15 12.33
C ARG A 350 29.76 10.03 12.84
N PRO A 351 29.12 11.14 13.26
CA PRO A 351 27.66 11.17 13.29
C PRO A 351 27.14 10.72 11.92
N LEU A 352 26.29 9.69 11.91
CA LEU A 352 25.66 9.22 10.69
C LEU A 352 24.63 10.24 10.25
N ASN A 353 25.03 11.15 9.36
CA ASN A 353 24.09 11.85 8.50
C ASN A 353 23.69 10.85 7.38
N PRO A 354 22.45 10.33 7.33
CA PRO A 354 22.09 9.28 6.37
C PRO A 354 22.22 9.71 4.90
N LEU A 355 22.25 11.02 4.65
CA LEU A 355 22.28 11.65 3.33
C LEU A 355 23.69 11.72 2.69
N GLU A 356 24.79 11.68 3.45
CA GLU A 356 26.15 11.85 2.88
C GLU A 356 26.58 10.75 1.89
N LYS A 357 25.87 9.62 1.83
CA LYS A 357 26.13 8.55 0.84
C LYS A 357 25.22 8.60 -0.40
N HIS A 358 24.25 9.51 -0.45
CA HIS A 358 23.30 9.59 -1.57
C HIS A 358 23.71 10.57 -2.68
N THR A 359 24.60 11.53 -2.39
CA THR A 359 24.97 12.59 -3.35
C THR A 359 26.06 12.20 -4.36
N ASP A 360 26.99 11.31 -4.01
CA ASP A 360 28.20 11.04 -4.81
C ASP A 360 28.00 10.07 -6.01
N ILE A 361 26.78 9.60 -6.28
CA ILE A 361 26.51 8.56 -7.29
C ILE A 361 25.63 9.04 -8.47
N GLN A 362 25.17 10.31 -8.48
CA GLN A 362 24.31 10.84 -9.57
C GLN A 362 24.91 11.99 -10.41
N GLU A 363 26.05 12.60 -10.04
CA GLU A 363 26.59 13.78 -10.74
C GLU A 363 27.49 13.52 -11.96
N LYS A 364 27.65 12.27 -12.44
CA LYS A 364 28.56 11.97 -13.58
C LYS A 364 27.97 11.06 -14.65
N GLU A 365 26.90 11.52 -15.30
CA GLU A 365 26.64 11.15 -16.70
C GLU A 365 25.75 12.16 -17.44
N LEU A 366 26.30 13.33 -17.81
CA LEU A 366 25.76 14.15 -18.90
C LEU A 366 26.88 14.96 -19.60
N HIS A 367 26.93 14.88 -20.93
CA HIS A 367 27.91 15.50 -21.83
C HIS A 367 27.19 15.81 -23.17
N PRO A 368 27.66 16.77 -24.00
CA PRO A 368 27.72 18.20 -23.69
C PRO A 368 27.05 19.08 -24.79
N ALA A 369 27.07 20.40 -24.58
CA ALA A 369 26.89 21.48 -25.58
C ALA A 369 25.48 21.81 -26.12
N SER A 370 24.98 22.98 -25.70
CA SER A 370 24.80 24.11 -26.62
C SER A 370 24.79 25.45 -25.85
N GLU A 371 25.57 26.42 -26.33
CA GLU A 371 25.55 27.81 -25.82
C GLU A 371 24.65 28.71 -26.68
N GLU A 372 24.34 29.88 -26.10
CA GLU A 372 23.86 31.14 -26.73
C GLU A 372 22.35 31.46 -26.79
N LYS A 373 21.95 32.24 -25.76
CA LYS A 373 21.40 33.62 -25.84
C LYS A 373 19.87 33.88 -25.83
N HIS A 374 19.46 34.59 -24.76
CA HIS A 374 18.51 35.72 -24.68
C HIS A 374 17.04 35.53 -25.14
N ALA A 375 16.01 36.15 -24.55
CA ALA A 375 15.84 36.86 -23.27
C ALA A 375 14.31 37.07 -23.03
N GLU A 376 13.94 37.68 -21.90
CA GLU A 376 12.61 38.27 -21.60
C GLU A 376 11.41 37.32 -21.35
N GLY A 377 11.29 36.91 -20.08
CA GLY A 377 10.12 37.19 -19.22
C GLY A 377 8.70 36.75 -19.64
N LYS A 378 8.12 35.85 -18.82
CA LYS A 378 6.78 36.05 -18.24
C LYS A 378 6.49 35.15 -17.04
N GLN A 379 5.80 35.71 -16.05
CA GLN A 379 5.10 34.97 -15.00
C GLN A 379 3.86 34.30 -15.62
N SER A 380 3.72 32.99 -15.44
CA SER A 380 2.40 32.31 -15.45
C SER A 380 2.54 30.90 -14.86
N GLY A 381 2.06 30.71 -13.63
CA GLY A 381 1.69 29.37 -13.17
C GLY A 381 0.35 28.98 -13.80
N LEU A 382 0.27 27.79 -14.37
CA LEU A 382 -0.96 27.21 -14.92
C LEU A 382 -1.00 25.72 -14.57
N LEU A 383 -1.56 25.42 -13.39
CA LEU A 383 -2.32 24.17 -13.23
C LEU A 383 -3.59 24.33 -14.07
N SER A 384 -3.54 23.88 -15.32
CA SER A 384 -4.66 23.99 -16.25
C SER A 384 -5.67 22.86 -16.02
N ASP A 385 -6.78 23.16 -15.35
CA ASP A 385 -8.20 22.74 -15.52
C ASP A 385 -8.61 21.33 -16.01
N SER A 386 -7.69 20.41 -16.28
CA SER A 386 -7.95 19.10 -16.90
C SER A 386 -8.28 17.98 -15.91
N TYR A 387 -8.16 18.24 -14.60
CA TYR A 387 -8.45 17.26 -13.54
C TYR A 387 -9.53 17.71 -12.52
N ALA A 388 -10.05 18.93 -12.64
CA ALA A 388 -11.05 19.47 -11.70
C ALA A 388 -12.51 19.05 -12.01
N THR A 389 -12.80 18.61 -13.25
CA THR A 389 -14.17 18.52 -13.79
C THR A 389 -14.85 17.15 -13.62
N GLN A 390 -14.37 16.28 -12.72
CA GLN A 390 -14.96 14.95 -12.49
C GLN A 390 -15.33 14.61 -11.04
N ILE A 391 -15.25 15.56 -10.09
CA ILE A 391 -15.61 15.32 -8.68
C ILE A 391 -16.62 16.35 -8.14
N HIS A 392 -17.73 16.54 -8.85
CA HIS A 392 -18.94 17.15 -8.27
C HIS A 392 -20.21 16.61 -8.95
N THR A 393 -20.88 15.65 -8.29
CA THR A 393 -22.36 15.57 -8.15
C THR A 393 -22.71 14.40 -7.22
N ASN A 394 -23.28 14.71 -6.06
CA ASN A 394 -24.23 13.84 -5.36
C ASN A 394 -24.97 14.69 -4.33
N GLY A 395 -26.27 14.93 -4.55
CA GLY A 395 -27.08 15.83 -3.72
C GLY A 395 -28.19 16.52 -4.52
N GLU A 396 -29.32 15.81 -4.67
CA GLU A 396 -30.67 16.36 -4.85
C GLU A 396 -30.92 17.38 -5.98
N GLU A 397 -31.48 16.91 -7.11
CA GLU A 397 -32.85 17.26 -7.50
C GLU A 397 -33.40 16.29 -8.57
N LYS A 398 -34.73 16.23 -8.68
CA LYS A 398 -35.46 15.25 -9.51
C LYS A 398 -36.15 15.89 -10.71
N GLU A 399 -36.14 15.12 -11.80
CA GLU A 399 -37.11 15.11 -12.91
C GLU A 399 -37.08 16.21 -14.00
N VAL A 400 -36.61 15.74 -15.18
CA VAL A 400 -37.19 15.94 -16.52
C VAL A 400 -37.03 17.32 -17.18
N LEU A 401 -35.98 17.41 -17.99
CA LEU A 401 -36.14 17.83 -19.39
C LEU A 401 -35.45 16.83 -20.33
N LEU A 402 -36.26 15.96 -20.93
CA LEU A 402 -35.87 15.06 -22.02
C LEU A 402 -36.07 15.78 -23.38
N ASN A 403 -35.33 15.31 -24.38
CA ASN A 403 -35.43 15.64 -25.81
C ASN A 403 -34.82 16.98 -26.27
N SER A 404 -33.60 16.92 -26.82
CA SER A 404 -33.08 17.86 -27.85
C SER A 404 -31.81 17.34 -28.55
N LEU A 405 -31.83 16.11 -29.10
CA LEU A 405 -30.86 15.68 -30.11
C LEU A 405 -31.50 14.72 -31.13
N GLU A 406 -32.26 15.29 -32.07
CA GLU A 406 -32.31 14.76 -33.43
C GLU A 406 -32.42 15.96 -34.37
N LYS A 407 -31.45 16.07 -35.29
CA LYS A 407 -31.49 17.04 -36.39
C LYS A 407 -32.14 16.33 -37.56
N ASP A 408 -33.16 16.94 -38.17
CA ASP A 408 -33.54 16.62 -39.54
C ASP A 408 -33.53 17.91 -40.38
N PRO A 409 -33.04 17.88 -41.64
CA PRO A 409 -32.82 19.08 -42.43
C PRO A 409 -33.94 19.29 -43.46
N ASP A 410 -35.05 19.91 -43.07
CA ASP A 410 -35.80 20.76 -44.01
C ASP A 410 -36.71 21.75 -43.27
N GLY A 411 -36.49 23.04 -43.52
CA GLY A 411 -37.28 24.11 -42.91
C GLY A 411 -38.42 24.52 -43.83
N GLN A 412 -39.67 24.29 -43.41
CA GLN A 412 -40.84 25.01 -43.92
C GLN A 412 -41.95 25.12 -42.88
N GLU A 413 -42.90 26.02 -43.12
CA GLU A 413 -43.43 26.92 -42.10
C GLU A 413 -44.93 26.73 -41.80
N LYS A 414 -45.30 26.89 -40.51
CA LYS A 414 -46.62 27.26 -39.90
C LYS A 414 -47.94 26.72 -40.46
N ASP A 415 -48.78 26.26 -39.52
CA ASP A 415 -50.19 26.68 -39.27
C ASP A 415 -50.84 25.67 -38.28
N LEU A 416 -51.89 25.90 -37.46
CA LEU A 416 -52.72 27.04 -37.01
C LEU A 416 -53.52 26.56 -35.75
N LEU A 417 -53.93 27.48 -34.85
CA LEU A 417 -55.14 27.40 -33.95
C LEU A 417 -55.28 26.21 -32.93
N THR A 418 -56.01 26.25 -31.80
CA THR A 418 -56.53 27.29 -30.86
C THR A 418 -57.12 26.60 -29.61
N THR A 419 -57.20 27.32 -28.48
CA THR A 419 -58.23 27.18 -27.39
C THR A 419 -58.26 25.86 -26.58
N SER A 420 -58.62 25.80 -25.28
CA SER A 420 -59.13 26.81 -24.31
C SER A 420 -59.09 26.25 -22.86
N ASN A 421 -59.11 27.14 -21.86
CA ASN A 421 -59.82 27.10 -20.54
C ASN A 421 -60.22 25.74 -19.90
N GLU A 422 -60.22 25.53 -18.57
CA GLU A 422 -60.57 26.46 -17.47
C GLU A 422 -60.23 25.96 -16.04
N LYS A 423 -60.06 26.92 -15.09
CA LYS A 423 -60.35 26.91 -13.62
C LYS A 423 -59.69 25.94 -12.59
N ARG A 424 -59.17 26.59 -11.53
CA ARG A 424 -58.89 26.11 -10.16
C ARG A 424 -60.15 25.76 -9.34
N ILE A 425 -59.99 24.89 -8.33
CA ILE A 425 -60.63 24.99 -6.99
C ILE A 425 -59.60 24.55 -5.92
N GLU A 426 -59.63 25.21 -4.76
CA GLU A 426 -58.79 25.09 -3.56
C GLU A 426 -59.76 25.22 -2.33
N VAL A 427 -59.59 24.70 -1.10
CA VAL A 427 -58.46 24.21 -0.25
C VAL A 427 -58.98 23.03 0.66
N GLU A 428 -58.16 22.53 1.61
CA GLU A 428 -58.46 22.17 3.05
C GLU A 428 -57.92 20.85 3.65
N GLU A 429 -57.61 20.91 4.97
CA GLU A 429 -56.82 19.98 5.80
C GLU A 429 -57.55 19.73 7.16
N THR A 430 -56.96 18.95 8.09
CA THR A 430 -57.46 18.53 9.43
C THR A 430 -58.39 17.28 9.43
N ASP A 431 -58.46 16.39 10.45
CA ASP A 431 -57.99 16.48 11.84
C ASP A 431 -57.88 15.09 12.58
N LEU A 432 -57.22 15.07 13.76
CA LEU A 432 -57.45 14.21 14.96
C LEU A 432 -57.02 12.70 15.11
N ILE A 433 -56.94 12.31 16.41
CA ILE A 433 -56.44 11.07 17.08
C ILE A 433 -57.37 10.75 18.31
N PRO A 434 -57.23 9.75 19.24
CA PRO A 434 -56.03 9.03 19.78
C PRO A 434 -56.26 7.55 20.28
N THR A 435 -55.48 7.09 21.30
CA THR A 435 -55.65 5.97 22.29
C THR A 435 -54.92 4.61 22.06
N SER A 436 -54.57 3.78 23.08
CA SER A 436 -53.98 4.02 24.42
C SER A 436 -53.48 2.72 25.15
N LYS A 437 -52.27 2.77 25.74
CA LYS A 437 -51.73 2.13 26.99
C LYS A 437 -52.12 0.69 27.47
N GLY A 438 -51.08 -0.15 27.65
CA GLY A 438 -50.84 -1.04 28.81
C GLY A 438 -51.33 -2.51 28.73
N LYS A 439 -50.87 -3.49 29.54
CA LYS A 439 -49.66 -3.67 30.40
C LYS A 439 -49.62 -5.15 30.90
N HIS A 440 -48.46 -5.66 31.37
CA HIS A 440 -48.17 -7.02 31.91
C HIS A 440 -48.11 -8.16 30.87
N ALA A 441 -47.13 -9.07 30.79
CA ALA A 441 -46.11 -9.67 31.69
C ALA A 441 -46.48 -11.09 32.14
N GLU A 442 -45.75 -12.09 31.63
CA GLU A 442 -45.66 -13.45 32.19
C GLU A 442 -44.31 -14.09 31.78
N GLU A 443 -43.88 -15.10 32.53
CA GLU A 443 -42.48 -15.55 32.65
C GLU A 443 -42.08 -16.66 31.67
N ARG A 444 -40.77 -16.82 31.43
CA ARG A 444 -40.10 -18.13 31.37
C ARG A 444 -38.57 -18.00 31.39
N GLU A 445 -37.97 -18.50 32.46
CA GLU A 445 -36.55 -18.83 32.51
C GLU A 445 -36.25 -20.08 31.67
N HIS A 446 -35.02 -20.16 31.13
CA HIS A 446 -34.30 -21.44 31.09
C HIS A 446 -32.81 -21.19 31.30
N HIS A 447 -32.22 -21.97 32.21
CA HIS A 447 -30.85 -21.78 32.69
C HIS A 447 -29.77 -22.13 31.66
N LEU A 448 -28.67 -21.38 31.73
CA LEU A 448 -27.34 -21.82 31.30
C LEU A 448 -26.82 -22.88 32.27
N VAL A 449 -26.17 -23.93 31.76
CA VAL A 449 -25.33 -24.85 32.54
C VAL A 449 -23.93 -24.86 31.91
N PRO A 450 -22.85 -24.60 32.68
CA PRO A 450 -21.50 -24.60 32.15
C PRO A 450 -20.94 -26.01 32.02
N ILE A 451 -20.08 -26.23 31.02
CA ILE A 451 -19.31 -27.47 30.87
C ILE A 451 -18.09 -27.39 31.80
N SER A 452 -17.94 -28.39 32.66
CA SER A 452 -16.83 -28.51 33.62
C SER A 452 -15.60 -29.18 33.01
N GLU A 453 -14.41 -28.73 33.43
CA GLU A 453 -13.14 -29.41 33.17
C GLU A 453 -13.08 -30.78 33.85
N GLU A 454 -12.63 -31.83 33.15
CA GLU A 454 -12.17 -33.07 33.78
C GLU A 454 -10.64 -33.16 33.74
N LYS A 455 -10.05 -33.24 34.93
CA LYS A 455 -8.65 -33.66 35.13
C LYS A 455 -8.62 -35.16 35.39
N HIS A 456 -7.72 -35.87 34.72
CA HIS A 456 -7.30 -37.21 35.14
C HIS A 456 -5.77 -37.29 35.23
N ALA A 457 -5.29 -37.32 36.47
CA ALA A 457 -4.21 -38.22 36.86
C ALA A 457 -4.90 -39.49 37.41
N GLY A 458 -4.38 -40.70 37.30
CA GLY A 458 -3.09 -41.14 36.78
C GLY A 458 -2.66 -42.37 37.59
N GLU A 459 -2.04 -43.37 36.97
CA GLU A 459 -1.54 -44.55 37.70
C GLU A 459 -0.21 -45.02 37.10
N GLN A 460 0.74 -45.31 37.98
CA GLN A 460 2.06 -45.86 37.67
C GLN A 460 1.99 -47.39 37.73
N GLU A 461 2.88 -48.11 37.03
CA GLU A 461 3.90 -48.93 37.71
C GLU A 461 4.96 -49.51 36.74
N ASN A 462 6.22 -49.35 37.17
CA ASN A 462 7.34 -50.29 37.10
C ASN A 462 7.86 -50.83 35.73
N ASP A 463 8.94 -50.16 35.28
CA ASP A 463 10.15 -50.71 34.64
C ASP A 463 10.76 -51.86 35.51
N PRO A 464 11.59 -52.81 35.00
CA PRO A 464 12.99 -52.45 34.69
C PRO A 464 13.75 -53.26 33.59
N LEU A 465 14.92 -52.70 33.22
CA LEU A 465 16.18 -53.33 32.72
C LEU A 465 16.44 -53.44 31.19
N SER A 466 17.37 -52.59 30.72
CA SER A 466 18.67 -52.88 30.04
C SER A 466 18.73 -53.92 28.90
N ASP A 467 19.54 -53.78 27.84
CA ASP A 467 20.89 -53.17 27.82
C ASP A 467 21.45 -52.95 26.40
N SER A 468 22.42 -52.03 26.26
CA SER A 468 23.45 -51.97 25.19
C SER A 468 23.02 -51.66 23.72
N ALA A 469 23.80 -51.02 22.83
CA ALA A 469 25.14 -50.43 22.93
C ALA A 469 25.39 -49.34 21.85
N LYS A 470 25.91 -48.17 22.23
CA LYS A 470 27.28 -47.67 21.88
C LYS A 470 27.55 -46.27 22.40
#